data_AF-A0A1I6ZUW8-F1
#
_entry.id   AF-A0A1I6ZUW8-F1
#
_cell.length_a   1.000
_cell.length_b   1.000
_cell.length_c   1.000
_cell.angle_alpha   90.00
_cell.angle_beta   90.00
_cell.angle_gamma   90.00
#
_symmetry.space_group_name_H-M   'P 1'
#
loop_
_entity.id
_entity.type
_entity.pdbx_description
1 polymer ?
#
loop_
_entity_poly.entity_id
_entity_poly.type
_entity_poly.pdbx_seq_one_letter_code
_entity_poly.pdbx_strand_id
1 'polypeptide(L)'
;MSRPVRPLTAAAAAARDALPAPDAAAFDRLASAVLAAPGAALGPVLRAQLPGVTGIRWLRTAGPAPTARAGALSAEQWSKDPSAPHRSHARGGPLQRGRKTGGRTSAHGHAPGALAAPRWH
;
A
#
# COMPACT_ATOMS: atom_id res chain seq x y z
N MET A 1 22.35 19.67 -3.70
CA MET A 1 21.98 19.42 -2.29
C MET A 1 21.76 17.92 -2.10
N SER A 2 22.82 17.16 -1.84
CA SER A 2 22.73 15.72 -1.54
C SER A 2 22.13 15.56 -0.15
N ARG A 3 20.92 15.00 -0.05
CA ARG A 3 20.39 14.59 1.26
C ARG A 3 21.34 13.50 1.80
N PRO A 4 21.81 13.58 3.06
CA PRO A 4 22.57 12.50 3.66
C PRO A 4 21.71 11.24 3.62
N VAL A 5 22.17 10.25 2.86
CA VAL A 5 21.57 8.92 2.84
C VAL A 5 21.84 8.35 4.22
N ARG A 6 20.80 8.28 5.06
CA ARG A 6 20.94 7.65 6.36
C ARG A 6 21.25 6.17 6.14
N PRO A 7 22.24 5.61 6.87
CA PRO A 7 22.52 4.19 6.78
C PRO A 7 21.28 3.41 7.22
N LEU A 8 21.06 2.26 6.56
CA LEU A 8 20.03 1.31 6.96
C LEU A 8 20.28 0.87 8.41
N THR A 9 19.20 0.60 9.14
CA THR A 9 19.32 -0.09 10.42
C THR A 9 19.81 -1.52 10.19
N ALA A 10 20.44 -2.15 11.19
CA ALA A 10 20.90 -3.53 11.06
C ALA A 10 19.76 -4.50 10.64
N ALA A 11 18.55 -4.27 11.14
CA ALA A 11 17.36 -5.03 10.76
C ALA A 11 16.97 -4.83 9.28
N ALA A 12 17.03 -3.60 8.77
CA ALA A 12 16.72 -3.30 7.38
C ALA A 12 17.82 -3.81 6.43
N ALA A 13 19.08 -3.77 6.84
CA ALA A 13 20.21 -4.33 6.08
C ALA A 13 20.11 -5.86 5.93
N ALA A 14 19.76 -6.58 7.01
CA ALA A 14 19.54 -8.02 6.96
C ALA A 14 18.37 -8.41 6.04
N ALA A 15 17.28 -7.63 6.07
CA ALA A 15 16.18 -7.83 5.12
C ALA A 15 16.63 -7.59 3.67
N ARG A 16 17.38 -6.52 3.42
CA ARG A 16 17.91 -6.17 2.09
C ARG A 16 18.81 -7.25 1.49
N ASP A 17 19.58 -7.95 2.32
CA ASP A 17 20.47 -9.06 1.90
C ASP A 17 19.67 -10.30 1.47
N ALA A 18 18.51 -10.54 2.10
CA ALA A 18 17.62 -11.65 1.77
C ALA A 18 16.75 -11.40 0.52
N LEU A 19 16.74 -10.17 -0.03
CA LEU A 19 15.90 -9.81 -1.17
C LEU A 19 16.54 -10.17 -2.53
N PRO A 20 15.74 -10.65 -3.50
CA PRO A 20 16.16 -10.74 -4.89
C PRO A 20 16.59 -9.37 -5.45
N ALA A 21 17.60 -9.37 -6.32
CA ALA A 21 18.11 -8.18 -7.00
C ALA A 21 17.05 -7.26 -7.67
N PRO A 22 15.93 -7.75 -8.25
CA PRO A 22 14.91 -6.85 -8.79
C PRO A 22 14.12 -6.07 -7.71
N ASP A 23 13.93 -6.64 -6.53
CA ASP A 23 13.11 -6.04 -5.47
C ASP A 23 13.92 -5.07 -4.58
N ALA A 24 15.23 -5.28 -4.52
CA ALA A 24 16.23 -4.42 -3.88
C ALA A 24 16.03 -2.91 -4.09
N ALA A 25 15.85 -2.47 -5.35
CA ALA A 25 15.78 -1.05 -5.68
C ALA A 25 14.46 -0.39 -5.24
N ALA A 26 13.39 -1.18 -5.10
CA ALA A 26 12.13 -0.71 -4.55
C ALA A 26 12.21 -0.62 -3.02
N PHE A 27 12.79 -1.65 -2.39
CA PHE A 27 13.09 -1.68 -0.97
C PHE A 27 13.97 -0.49 -0.54
N ASP A 28 15.08 -0.23 -1.23
CA ASP A 28 16.03 0.83 -0.87
C ASP A 28 15.38 2.22 -0.94
N ARG A 29 14.52 2.46 -1.94
CA ARG A 29 13.75 3.70 -2.05
C ARG A 29 12.77 3.86 -0.90
N LEU A 30 12.06 2.79 -0.53
CA LEU A 30 11.13 2.82 0.58
C LEU A 30 11.84 3.00 1.93
N ALA A 31 12.88 2.22 2.19
CA ALA A 31 13.66 2.29 3.42
C ALA A 31 14.26 3.69 3.60
N SER A 32 14.76 4.30 2.53
CA SER A 32 15.23 5.68 2.53
C SER A 32 14.12 6.66 2.92
N ALA A 33 12.90 6.53 2.35
CA ALA A 33 11.77 7.39 2.67
C ALA A 33 11.30 7.25 4.13
N VAL A 34 11.26 6.02 4.65
CA VAL A 34 10.90 5.72 6.05
C VAL A 34 11.94 6.25 7.03
N LEU A 35 13.24 6.08 6.73
CA LEU A 35 14.33 6.55 7.58
C LEU A 35 14.55 8.07 7.50
N ALA A 36 14.09 8.72 6.42
CA ALA A 36 14.09 10.19 6.32
C ALA A 36 13.10 10.85 7.29
N ALA A 37 12.08 10.12 7.76
CA ALA A 37 11.05 10.61 8.68
C ALA A 37 10.95 9.75 9.95
N PRO A 38 12.00 9.68 10.80
CA PRO A 38 12.09 8.72 11.90
C PRO A 38 11.03 8.94 13.01
N GLY A 39 10.50 10.15 13.13
CA GLY A 39 9.43 10.49 14.08
C GLY A 39 8.02 10.30 13.53
N ALA A 40 7.87 10.05 12.23
CA ALA A 40 6.57 9.89 11.59
C ALA A 40 6.00 8.48 11.83
N ALA A 41 4.68 8.41 11.88
CA ALA A 41 3.96 7.14 11.85
C ALA A 41 4.18 6.45 10.49
N LEU A 42 4.35 5.12 10.49
CA LEU A 42 4.56 4.35 9.27
C LEU A 42 3.37 4.46 8.30
N GLY A 43 2.14 4.50 8.78
CA GLY A 43 0.94 4.53 7.94
C GLY A 43 0.94 5.67 6.90
N PRO A 44 1.06 6.95 7.32
CA PRO A 44 1.16 8.08 6.39
C PRO A 44 2.34 7.98 5.41
N VAL A 45 3.52 7.56 5.90
CA VAL A 45 4.72 7.43 5.05
C VAL A 45 4.51 6.37 3.98
N LEU A 46 3.97 5.21 4.34
CA LEU A 46 3.67 4.13 3.42
C LEU A 46 2.62 4.54 2.39
N ARG A 47 1.59 5.29 2.79
CA ARG A 47 0.56 5.80 1.87
C ARG A 47 1.11 6.78 0.84
N ALA A 48 2.17 7.51 1.18
CA ALA A 48 2.82 8.44 0.27
C ALA A 48 3.78 7.73 -0.73
N GLN A 49 4.31 6.56 -0.37
CA GLN A 49 5.29 5.82 -1.18
C GLN A 49 4.67 4.68 -1.99
N LEU A 50 3.59 4.08 -1.51
CA LEU A 50 3.00 2.88 -2.08
C LEU A 50 1.63 3.18 -2.72
N PRO A 51 1.31 2.55 -3.86
CA PRO A 51 0.04 2.77 -4.53
C PRO A 51 -1.13 2.19 -3.72
N GLY A 52 -2.22 2.95 -3.65
CA GLY A 52 -3.50 2.50 -3.13
C GLY A 52 -3.44 1.96 -1.70
N VAL A 53 -3.90 0.71 -1.52
CA VAL A 53 -4.02 0.06 -0.20
C VAL A 53 -2.81 -0.81 0.15
N THR A 54 -1.76 -0.82 -0.67
CA THR A 54 -0.60 -1.72 -0.50
C THR A 54 0.06 -1.53 0.87
N GLY A 55 0.30 -0.29 1.30
CA GLY A 55 0.84 -0.01 2.63
C GLY A 55 -0.05 -0.50 3.77
N ILE A 56 -1.37 -0.41 3.65
CA ILE A 56 -2.31 -0.87 4.67
C ILE A 56 -2.39 -2.40 4.71
N ARG A 57 -2.38 -3.06 3.54
CA ARG A 57 -2.35 -4.51 3.43
C ARG A 57 -1.05 -5.08 4.03
N TRP A 58 0.07 -4.39 3.80
CA TRP A 58 1.32 -4.75 4.44
C TRP A 58 1.24 -4.61 5.96
N LEU A 59 0.78 -3.48 6.51
CA LEU A 59 0.64 -3.31 7.96
C LEU A 59 -0.19 -4.45 8.59
N ARG A 60 -1.27 -4.86 7.92
CA ARG A 60 -2.12 -5.98 8.36
C ARG A 60 -1.41 -7.33 8.33
N THR A 61 -0.53 -7.57 7.37
CA THR A 61 0.11 -8.88 7.14
C THR A 61 1.45 -9.01 7.85
N ALA A 62 2.21 -7.92 7.95
CA ALA A 62 3.48 -7.87 8.67
C ALA A 62 3.28 -7.73 10.19
N GLY A 63 2.15 -7.19 10.64
CA GLY A 63 1.82 -7.00 12.05
C GLY A 63 2.16 -5.66 12.73
N PRO A 64 2.92 -4.70 12.15
CA PRO A 64 3.14 -3.42 12.82
C PRO A 64 1.87 -2.56 12.86
N ALA A 65 1.70 -1.85 13.97
CA ALA A 65 0.65 -0.84 14.08
C ALA A 65 0.89 0.30 13.06
N PRO A 66 -0.15 0.92 12.49
CA PRO A 66 0.00 2.08 11.59
C PRO A 66 0.72 3.27 12.24
N THR A 67 0.66 3.36 13.57
CA THR A 67 1.32 4.38 14.41
C THR A 67 2.73 3.98 14.84
N ALA A 68 3.18 2.76 14.53
CA ALA A 68 4.55 2.34 14.80
C ALA A 68 5.53 3.23 14.05
N ARG A 69 6.73 3.36 14.62
CA ARG A 69 7.84 4.14 14.05
C ARG A 69 8.82 3.21 13.34
N ALA A 70 9.61 3.79 12.43
CA ALA A 70 10.63 3.07 11.67
C ALA A 70 11.59 2.23 12.56
N GLY A 71 11.98 2.77 13.72
CA GLY A 71 12.89 2.09 14.65
C GLY A 71 12.28 0.89 15.40
N ALA A 72 10.96 0.72 15.36
CA ALA A 72 10.26 -0.41 16.00
C ALA A 72 10.11 -1.62 15.08
N LEU A 73 10.51 -1.51 13.81
CA LEU A 73 10.41 -2.60 12.85
C LEU A 73 11.55 -3.61 13.07
N SER A 74 11.17 -4.88 13.24
CA SER A 74 12.11 -6.00 13.29
C SER A 74 12.56 -6.41 11.87
N ALA A 75 13.64 -7.18 11.78
CA ALA A 75 14.14 -7.69 10.51
C ALA A 75 13.09 -8.51 9.75
N GLU A 76 12.27 -9.29 10.48
CA GLU A 76 11.17 -10.07 9.91
C GLU A 76 10.03 -9.20 9.35
N GLN A 77 9.79 -8.03 9.94
CA GLN A 77 8.82 -7.07 9.40
C GLN A 77 9.36 -6.38 8.15
N TRP A 78 10.66 -6.05 8.12
CA TRP A 78 11.32 -5.52 6.94
C TRP A 78 11.39 -6.52 5.78
N SER A 79 11.56 -7.82 6.06
CA SER A 79 11.68 -8.86 5.01
C SER A 79 10.36 -9.19 4.33
N LYS A 80 9.22 -8.92 4.99
CA LYS A 80 7.90 -8.94 4.36
C LYS A 80 7.81 -7.70 3.48
N ASP A 81 8.41 -7.69 2.30
CA ASP A 81 8.52 -6.48 1.49
C ASP A 81 7.12 -5.90 1.11
N PRO A 82 6.83 -4.62 1.40
CA PRO A 82 5.55 -3.97 1.03
C PRO A 82 5.50 -3.45 -0.42
N SER A 83 6.64 -3.29 -1.06
CA SER A 83 6.82 -2.79 -2.44
C SER A 83 6.95 -3.90 -3.48
N ALA A 84 7.26 -5.13 -3.05
CA ALA A 84 7.32 -6.29 -3.90
C ALA A 84 5.93 -6.45 -4.53
N PRO A 85 5.83 -6.54 -5.87
CA PRO A 85 4.57 -6.90 -6.49
C PRO A 85 4.23 -8.25 -5.90
N HIS A 86 3.20 -8.26 -5.05
CA HIS A 86 2.73 -9.47 -4.41
C HIS A 86 2.44 -10.44 -5.57
N ARG A 87 3.37 -11.38 -5.83
CA ARG A 87 3.07 -12.61 -6.59
C ARG A 87 2.02 -13.25 -5.72
N SER A 88 0.79 -12.85 -5.99
CA SER A 88 -0.35 -13.26 -5.23
C SER A 88 -0.33 -14.76 -5.41
N HIS A 89 -0.14 -15.50 -4.33
CA HIS A 89 -0.78 -16.79 -4.21
C HIS A 89 -2.23 -16.52 -4.58
N ALA A 90 -2.58 -16.84 -5.83
CA ALA A 90 -3.92 -16.73 -6.37
C ALA A 90 -4.77 -17.77 -5.63
N ARG A 91 -5.11 -17.47 -4.38
CA ARG A 91 -6.23 -18.07 -3.66
C ARG A 91 -7.32 -17.01 -3.56
N GLY A 92 -7.78 -16.63 -4.74
CA GLY A 92 -8.93 -15.80 -5.01
C GLY A 92 -9.40 -16.23 -6.38
N GLY A 93 -10.11 -17.35 -6.44
CA GLY A 93 -10.69 -17.87 -7.66
C GLY A 93 -11.56 -16.83 -8.36
N PRO A 94 -11.95 -17.07 -9.63
CA PRO A 94 -12.81 -16.16 -10.36
C PRO A 94 -14.05 -15.89 -9.52
N LEU A 95 -14.22 -14.64 -9.09
CA LEU A 95 -15.50 -14.17 -8.58
C LEU A 95 -16.46 -14.24 -9.76
N GLN A 96 -17.10 -15.41 -9.93
CA GLN A 96 -18.40 -15.51 -10.56
C GLN A 96 -19.32 -14.58 -9.77
N ARG A 97 -19.38 -13.32 -10.20
CA ARG A 97 -20.52 -12.46 -9.91
C ARG A 97 -21.70 -13.11 -10.59
N GLY A 98 -22.42 -13.94 -9.84
CA GLY A 98 -23.78 -14.28 -10.13
C GLY A 98 -24.58 -12.99 -10.28
N ARG A 99 -24.88 -12.61 -11.52
CA ARG A 99 -26.06 -11.81 -11.82
C ARG A 99 -26.99 -12.70 -12.62
N LYS A 100 -27.94 -13.31 -11.90
CA LYS A 100 -29.25 -13.63 -12.49
C LYS A 100 -29.77 -12.35 -13.12
N THR A 101 -29.88 -12.31 -14.44
CA THR A 101 -30.67 -11.29 -15.12
C THR A 101 -31.55 -12.00 -16.11
N GLY A 102 -32.61 -12.62 -15.56
CA GLY A 102 -33.78 -13.02 -16.31
C GLY A 102 -34.82 -11.92 -16.24
N GLY A 103 -35.13 -11.34 -17.40
CA GLY A 103 -36.46 -10.88 -17.80
C GLY A 103 -37.13 -9.71 -17.04
N ARG A 104 -37.11 -8.51 -17.64
CA ARG A 104 -38.29 -7.96 -18.32
C ARG A 104 -37.99 -6.62 -19.01
N THR A 105 -38.62 -6.46 -20.16
CA THR A 105 -38.56 -5.34 -21.11
C THR A 105 -39.34 -4.11 -20.64
N SER A 106 -38.77 -2.93 -20.91
CA SER A 106 -39.38 -1.65 -21.33
C SER A 106 -40.67 -1.14 -20.68
N ALA A 107 -40.62 0.07 -20.08
CA ALA A 107 -41.56 1.17 -20.34
C ALA A 107 -41.25 2.45 -19.50
N HIS A 108 -41.15 3.60 -20.19
CA HIS A 108 -41.33 5.01 -19.72
C HIS A 108 -40.36 5.55 -18.64
N GLY A 109 -39.77 6.75 -18.69
CA GLY A 109 -39.98 7.97 -19.49
C GLY A 109 -39.62 9.19 -18.62
N HIS A 110 -39.08 10.27 -19.23
CA HIS A 110 -38.86 11.64 -18.69
C HIS A 110 -37.66 11.86 -17.74
N ALA A 111 -36.81 12.89 -17.82
CA ALA A 111 -36.50 13.96 -18.77
C ALA A 111 -35.12 14.56 -18.38
N PRO A 112 -34.38 15.26 -19.25
CA PRO A 112 -33.08 15.86 -18.94
C PRO A 112 -33.19 17.28 -18.37
N GLY A 113 -32.54 17.54 -17.23
CA GLY A 113 -32.21 18.87 -16.73
C GLY A 113 -32.74 19.21 -15.33
N ALA A 114 -31.83 19.40 -14.37
CA ALA A 114 -31.88 20.46 -13.33
C ALA A 114 -30.77 20.28 -12.27
N LEU A 115 -29.77 21.17 -12.36
CA LEU A 115 -29.12 21.93 -11.28
C LEU A 115 -29.23 21.42 -9.82
N ALA A 116 -28.09 21.13 -9.20
CA ALA A 116 -27.51 21.95 -8.11
C ALA A 116 -26.43 21.18 -7.33
N ALA A 117 -25.20 21.71 -7.31
CA ALA A 117 -24.16 21.32 -6.36
C ALA A 117 -24.31 22.14 -5.07
N PRO A 118 -24.26 21.53 -3.87
CA PRO A 118 -24.08 22.29 -2.64
C PRO A 118 -22.60 22.66 -2.44
N ARG A 119 -22.35 23.96 -2.33
CA ARG A 119 -21.14 24.58 -1.81
C ARG A 119 -21.25 24.64 -0.28
N TRP A 120 -20.27 24.12 0.45
CA TRP A 120 -20.24 24.24 1.91
C TRP A 120 -19.56 25.55 2.31
N HIS A 121 -20.18 26.24 3.26
CA HIS A 121 -19.81 27.55 3.81
C HIS A 121 -19.01 27.38 5.11
#